data_AF-A0A6L6WAU9-F1
#
_entry.id   AF-A0A6L6WAU9-F1
#
_cell.length_a   1.000
_cell.length_b   1.000
_cell.length_c   1.000
_cell.angle_alpha   90.00
_cell.angle_beta   90.00
_cell.angle_gamma   90.00
#
_symmetry.space_group_name_H-M   'P 1'
#
loop_
_entity.id
_entity.type
_entity.pdbx_description
1 polymer ?
#
loop_
_entity_poly.entity_id
_entity_poly.type
_entity_poly.pdbx_seq_one_letter_code
_entity_poly.pdbx_strand_id
1 'polypeptide(L)'
;MKKSIVYADEAGSVAVMTLVEGSGLTPDEAAARFVPEGATHSIVDAVDVPPDPSARAAWAADTLGLPALPFEPELPNLSKSEFEGFLASKDWDLVWDGMIASLAGRPEEESQDMRGLLARYRNKDTFNLNNTLALIGEFEGFAKSVDPAVDLSVATVTAAWAKAAGGAP
;
A
#
# COMPACT_ATOMS: atom_id res chain seq x y z
N MET A 1 13.01 0.26 -28.32
CA MET A 1 11.67 0.49 -27.76
C MET A 1 11.55 -0.40 -26.53
N LYS A 2 11.27 0.17 -25.36
CA LYS A 2 11.18 -0.60 -24.12
C LYS A 2 9.82 -1.27 -24.06
N LYS A 3 9.79 -2.58 -23.82
CA LYS A 3 8.56 -3.35 -23.59
C LYS A 3 8.32 -3.50 -22.10
N SER A 4 7.05 -3.50 -21.73
CA SER A 4 6.60 -3.82 -20.38
C SER A 4 5.66 -5.02 -20.44
N ILE A 5 5.73 -5.86 -19.41
CA ILE A 5 4.80 -6.96 -19.19
C ILE A 5 3.80 -6.49 -18.14
N VAL A 6 2.52 -6.61 -18.46
CA VAL A 6 1.42 -6.27 -17.56
C VAL A 6 0.68 -7.55 -17.24
N TYR A 7 0.37 -7.80 -15.97
CA TYR A 7 -0.39 -8.97 -15.55
C TYR A 7 -1.22 -8.65 -14.31
N ALA A 8 -2.29 -9.42 -14.11
CA ALA A 8 -3.04 -9.41 -12.85
C ALA A 8 -2.44 -10.46 -11.89
N ASP A 9 -2.21 -10.07 -10.64
CA ASP A 9 -1.79 -11.00 -9.60
C ASP A 9 -2.99 -11.73 -8.96
N GLU A 10 -2.69 -12.69 -8.08
CA GLU A 10 -3.71 -13.49 -7.37
C GLU A 10 -4.59 -12.66 -6.42
N ALA A 11 -4.13 -11.47 -6.01
CA ALA A 11 -4.88 -10.55 -5.18
C ALA A 11 -5.80 -9.62 -6.00
N GLY A 12 -5.80 -9.75 -7.33
CA GLY A 12 -6.56 -8.90 -8.23
C GLY A 12 -5.95 -7.51 -8.41
N SER A 13 -4.67 -7.33 -8.08
CA SER A 13 -3.92 -6.10 -8.38
C SER A 13 -3.20 -6.19 -9.71
N VAL A 14 -2.94 -5.04 -10.33
CA VAL A 14 -2.21 -4.95 -11.61
C VAL A 14 -0.72 -4.73 -11.33
N ALA A 15 0.10 -5.67 -11.81
CA ALA A 15 1.55 -5.54 -11.82
C ALA A 15 2.05 -5.10 -13.20
N VAL A 16 3.01 -4.17 -13.23
CA VAL A 16 3.71 -3.76 -14.45
C VAL A 16 5.21 -3.96 -14.26
N MET A 17 5.80 -4.81 -15.10
CA MET A 17 7.21 -5.12 -15.11
C MET A 17 7.85 -4.54 -16.38
N THR A 18 8.74 -3.58 -16.23
CA THR A 18 9.49 -3.02 -17.36
C THR A 18 10.77 -3.81 -17.61
N LEU A 19 11.02 -4.19 -18.86
CA LEU A 19 12.24 -4.87 -19.24
C LEU A 19 13.36 -3.86 -19.45
N VAL A 20 14.46 -4.06 -18.71
CA VAL A 20 15.67 -3.25 -18.87
C VAL A 20 16.42 -3.73 -20.12
N GLU A 21 16.82 -2.80 -20.98
CA GLU A 21 17.65 -3.12 -22.15
C GLU A 21 18.96 -3.79 -21.71
N GLY A 22 19.30 -4.91 -22.34
CA GLY A 22 20.47 -5.72 -21.97
C GLY A 22 20.22 -6.79 -20.90
N SER A 23 18.97 -7.02 -20.48
CA SER A 23 18.60 -8.13 -19.57
C SER A 23 18.93 -9.52 -20.13
N GLY A 24 19.18 -9.63 -21.44
CA GLY A 24 19.40 -10.90 -22.14
C GLY A 24 18.13 -11.76 -22.29
N LEU A 25 16.98 -11.27 -21.82
CA LEU A 25 15.68 -11.94 -21.92
C LEU A 25 14.79 -11.21 -22.91
N THR A 26 14.13 -11.98 -23.77
CA THR A 26 13.00 -11.50 -24.56
C THR A 26 11.78 -11.26 -23.66
N PRO A 27 10.81 -10.43 -24.10
CA PRO A 27 9.57 -10.24 -23.36
C PRO A 27 8.80 -11.53 -23.07
N ASP A 28 8.77 -12.47 -24.02
CA ASP A 28 8.11 -13.75 -23.83
C ASP A 28 8.83 -14.65 -22.81
N GLU A 29 10.17 -14.68 -22.81
CA GLU A 29 10.95 -15.41 -21.81
C GLU A 29 10.80 -14.82 -20.41
N ALA A 30 10.75 -13.48 -20.33
CA ALA A 30 10.50 -12.81 -19.06
C ALA A 30 9.07 -13.06 -18.57
N ALA A 31 8.06 -13.06 -19.46
CA ALA A 31 6.69 -13.40 -19.09
C ALA A 31 6.62 -14.83 -18.56
N ALA A 32 7.20 -15.81 -19.28
CA ALA A 32 7.23 -17.21 -18.85
C ALA A 32 7.95 -17.43 -17.51
N ARG A 33 8.89 -16.56 -17.15
CA ARG A 33 9.69 -16.68 -15.92
C ARG A 33 9.08 -15.97 -14.71
N PHE A 34 8.43 -14.83 -14.92
CA PHE A 34 8.05 -13.92 -13.84
C PHE A 34 6.54 -13.73 -13.68
N VAL A 35 5.76 -14.03 -14.70
CA VAL A 35 4.29 -14.03 -14.59
C VAL A 35 3.87 -15.31 -13.87
N PRO A 36 3.04 -15.23 -12.81
CA PRO A 36 2.50 -16.41 -12.14
C PRO A 36 1.78 -17.34 -13.12
N GLU A 37 1.89 -18.65 -12.89
CA GLU A 37 1.24 -19.64 -13.74
C GLU A 37 -0.29 -19.45 -13.73
N GLY A 38 -0.90 -19.39 -14.91
CA GLY A 38 -2.34 -19.14 -15.07
C GLY A 38 -2.77 -17.68 -15.02
N ALA A 39 -1.87 -16.73 -14.75
CA ALA A 39 -2.20 -15.31 -14.79
C ALA A 39 -2.34 -14.79 -16.24
N THR A 40 -3.37 -13.97 -16.46
CA THR A 40 -3.55 -13.26 -17.73
C THR A 40 -2.51 -12.15 -17.83
N HIS A 41 -1.79 -12.09 -18.95
CA HIS A 41 -0.76 -11.09 -19.17
C HIS A 41 -0.80 -10.54 -20.61
N SER A 42 -0.20 -9.37 -20.79
CA SER A 42 0.00 -8.73 -22.08
C SER A 42 1.37 -8.05 -22.13
N ILE A 43 1.98 -8.02 -23.31
CA ILE A 43 3.24 -7.32 -23.57
C ILE A 43 2.89 -6.04 -24.34
N VAL A 44 3.18 -4.90 -23.74
CA VAL A 44 2.88 -3.57 -24.29
C VAL A 44 4.14 -2.75 -24.51
N ASP A 45 4.04 -1.67 -25.29
CA ASP A 45 5.08 -0.66 -25.29
C ASP A 45 5.06 0.13 -23.98
N ALA A 46 6.23 0.38 -23.40
CA ALA A 46 6.34 1.05 -22.11
C ALA A 46 5.79 2.49 -22.13
N VAL A 47 5.70 3.09 -23.31
CA VAL A 47 5.12 4.43 -23.50
C VAL A 47 3.60 4.44 -23.42
N ASP A 48 2.96 3.29 -23.61
CA ASP A 48 1.50 3.16 -23.53
C ASP A 48 1.02 2.96 -22.09
N VAL A 49 1.94 2.66 -21.17
CA VAL A 49 1.65 2.51 -19.74
C VAL A 49 1.38 3.89 -19.14
N PRO A 50 0.20 4.15 -18.56
CA PRO A 50 -0.08 5.43 -17.91
C PRO A 50 0.91 5.70 -16.77
N PRO A 51 1.46 6.92 -16.69
CA PRO A 51 2.37 7.30 -15.61
C PRO A 51 1.65 7.40 -14.26
N ASP A 52 0.36 7.76 -14.29
CA ASP A 52 -0.51 7.85 -13.13
C ASP A 52 -0.95 6.44 -12.64
N PRO A 53 -0.70 6.07 -11.37
CA PRO A 53 -1.07 4.76 -10.84
C PRO A 53 -2.58 4.47 -10.89
N SER A 54 -3.43 5.47 -10.65
CA SER A 54 -4.88 5.32 -10.63
C SER A 54 -5.44 5.08 -12.05
N ALA A 55 -4.89 5.75 -13.06
CA ALA A 55 -5.20 5.51 -14.47
C ALA A 55 -4.67 4.17 -14.99
N ARG A 56 -3.58 3.64 -14.41
CA ARG A 56 -2.93 2.40 -14.84
C ARG A 56 -3.79 1.16 -14.60
N ALA A 57 -4.57 1.12 -13.53
CA ALA A 57 -5.41 -0.04 -13.23
C ALA A 57 -6.55 -0.20 -14.25
N ALA A 58 -7.27 0.89 -14.56
CA ALA A 58 -8.34 0.88 -15.55
C ALA A 58 -7.81 0.54 -16.95
N TRP A 59 -6.70 1.15 -17.34
CA TRP A 59 -6.00 0.85 -18.58
C TRP A 59 -5.55 -0.62 -18.66
N ALA A 60 -5.02 -1.18 -17.56
CA ALA A 60 -4.57 -2.56 -17.55
C ALA A 60 -5.73 -3.56 -17.58
N ALA A 61 -6.86 -3.25 -16.95
CA ALA A 61 -8.05 -4.09 -17.04
C ALA A 61 -8.55 -4.17 -18.50
N ASP A 62 -8.61 -3.04 -19.21
CA ASP A 62 -8.94 -2.98 -20.64
C ASP A 62 -7.91 -3.74 -21.49
N THR A 63 -6.62 -3.51 -21.23
CA THR A 63 -5.49 -4.15 -21.94
C THR A 63 -5.49 -5.66 -21.78
N LEU A 64 -5.87 -6.18 -20.61
CA LEU A 64 -5.90 -7.61 -20.30
C LEU A 64 -7.24 -8.26 -20.64
N GLY A 65 -8.23 -7.50 -21.14
CA GLY A 65 -9.59 -8.00 -21.37
C GLY A 65 -10.26 -8.52 -20.09
N LEU A 66 -9.80 -8.04 -18.93
CA LEU A 66 -10.36 -8.39 -17.64
C LEU A 66 -11.63 -7.55 -17.43
N PRO A 67 -12.63 -8.06 -16.68
CA PRO A 67 -13.65 -7.18 -16.16
C PRO A 67 -12.92 -6.04 -15.44
N ALA A 68 -13.39 -4.80 -15.62
CA ALA A 68 -12.89 -3.68 -14.83
C ALA A 68 -12.93 -4.15 -13.37
N LEU A 69 -11.74 -4.42 -12.81
CA LEU A 69 -11.64 -4.79 -11.41
C LEU A 69 -12.37 -3.67 -10.67
N PRO A 70 -13.27 -3.98 -9.72
CA PRO A 70 -13.87 -2.93 -8.92
C PRO A 70 -12.69 -2.19 -8.29
N PHE A 71 -12.38 -1.04 -8.87
CA PHE A 71 -11.50 -0.08 -8.26
C PHE A 71 -12.32 0.31 -7.04
N GLU A 72 -11.97 -0.23 -5.87
CA GLU A 72 -12.38 0.47 -4.66
C GLU A 72 -11.86 1.89 -4.88
N PRO A 73 -12.75 2.89 -4.98
CA PRO A 73 -12.30 4.25 -5.22
C PRO A 73 -11.23 4.52 -4.17
N GLU A 74 -10.05 5.01 -4.59
CA GLU A 74 -9.00 5.37 -3.65
C GLU A 74 -9.65 6.17 -2.54
N LEU A 75 -9.70 5.58 -1.35
CA LEU A 75 -10.40 6.22 -0.25
C LEU A 75 -9.75 7.59 -0.05
N PRO A 76 -10.56 8.64 0.20
CA PRO A 76 -10.03 9.99 0.28
C PRO A 76 -8.83 10.06 1.22
N ASN A 77 -7.84 10.89 0.86
CA ASN A 77 -6.80 11.24 1.80
C ASN A 77 -7.44 11.91 3.02
N LEU A 78 -7.03 11.48 4.21
CA LEU A 78 -7.47 12.11 5.45
C LEU A 78 -6.66 13.37 5.70
N SER A 79 -7.33 14.43 6.11
CA SER A 79 -6.71 15.56 6.81
C SER A 79 -6.18 15.10 8.17
N LYS A 80 -5.32 15.91 8.79
CA LYS A 80 -4.83 15.64 10.15
C LYS A 80 -5.95 15.35 11.17
N SER A 81 -7.02 16.15 11.16
CA SER A 81 -8.14 15.95 12.10
C SER A 81 -8.90 14.66 11.84
N GLU A 82 -9.08 14.26 10.59
CA GLU A 82 -9.74 12.99 10.24
C GLU A 82 -8.86 11.79 10.59
N PHE A 83 -7.54 11.91 10.39
CA PHE A 83 -6.58 10.88 10.78
C PHE A 83 -6.50 10.70 12.31
N GLU A 84 -6.57 11.79 13.08
CA GLU A 84 -6.70 11.73 14.54
C GLU A 84 -7.99 11.01 14.96
N GLY A 85 -9.12 11.29 14.30
CA GLY A 85 -10.37 10.58 14.50
C GLY A 85 -10.31 9.10 14.11
N PHE A 86 -9.59 8.77 13.04
CA PHE A 86 -9.33 7.41 12.60
C PHE A 86 -8.56 6.62 13.66
N LEU A 87 -7.48 7.19 14.22
CA LEU A 87 -6.69 6.53 15.27
C LEU A 87 -7.52 6.30 16.54
N ALA A 88 -8.29 7.30 16.97
CA ALA A 88 -9.14 7.21 18.15
C ALA A 88 -10.31 6.22 17.99
N SER A 89 -10.65 5.80 16.77
CA SER A 89 -11.85 4.99 16.52
C SER A 89 -11.80 3.57 17.11
N LYS A 90 -10.59 3.07 17.38
CA LYS A 90 -10.30 1.71 17.86
C LYS A 90 -9.17 1.70 18.90
N ASP A 91 -8.98 2.83 19.59
CA ASP A 91 -7.89 3.03 20.55
C ASP A 91 -6.47 2.82 19.96
N TRP A 92 -6.32 2.95 18.63
CA TRP A 92 -5.03 2.81 17.95
C TRP A 92 -4.08 3.96 18.28
N ASP A 93 -4.61 5.11 18.71
CA ASP A 93 -3.83 6.20 19.29
C ASP A 93 -3.11 5.76 20.57
N LEU A 94 -3.76 4.96 21.43
CA LEU A 94 -3.14 4.41 22.64
C LEU A 94 -2.03 3.41 22.30
N VAL A 95 -2.24 2.56 21.30
CA VAL A 95 -1.21 1.62 20.82
C VAL A 95 -0.02 2.37 20.24
N TRP A 96 -0.28 3.41 19.45
CA TRP A 96 0.75 4.30 18.91
C TRP A 96 1.56 4.97 20.03
N ASP A 97 0.89 5.54 21.03
CA ASP A 97 1.53 6.18 22.17
C ASP A 97 2.34 5.18 23.00
N GLY A 98 1.84 3.95 23.17
CA GLY A 98 2.56 2.86 23.82
C GLY A 98 3.84 2.47 23.07
N MET A 99 3.82 2.47 21.73
CA MET A 99 5.03 2.26 20.92
C MET A 99 6.05 3.38 21.13
N ILE A 100 5.62 4.64 21.07
CA ILE A 100 6.50 5.80 21.32
C ILE A 100 7.09 5.76 22.73
N ALA A 101 6.29 5.42 23.73
CA ALA A 101 6.72 5.29 25.12
C ALA A 101 7.72 4.13 25.31
N SER A 102 7.52 3.00 24.63
CA SER A 102 8.41 1.84 24.68
C SER A 102 9.79 2.10 24.05
N LEU A 103 9.86 3.05 23.11
CA LEU A 103 11.10 3.57 22.53
C LEU A 103 11.72 4.69 23.39
N ALA A 104 10.95 5.30 24.31
CA ALA A 104 11.47 6.35 25.17
C ALA A 104 12.44 5.77 26.21
N GLY A 105 13.63 6.38 26.33
CA GLY A 105 14.67 5.94 27.27
C GLY A 105 15.65 4.91 26.70
N ARG A 106 15.45 4.45 25.46
CA ARG A 106 16.39 3.62 24.71
C ARG A 106 17.39 4.50 23.95
N PRO A 107 18.70 4.47 24.27
CA PRO A 107 19.67 5.35 23.66
C PRO A 107 20.10 4.90 22.25
N GLU A 108 19.75 3.69 21.82
CA GLU A 108 20.14 3.13 20.54
C GLU A 108 19.62 3.98 19.37
N GLU A 109 20.49 4.22 18.38
CA GLU A 109 20.19 5.04 17.20
C GLU A 109 18.92 4.55 16.47
N GLU A 110 18.79 3.24 16.30
CA GLU A 110 17.61 2.59 15.71
C GLU A 110 16.31 2.94 16.46
N SER A 111 16.32 2.92 17.79
CA SER A 111 15.14 3.29 18.59
C SER A 111 14.81 4.78 18.49
N GLN A 112 15.82 5.63 18.36
CA GLN A 112 15.63 7.07 18.14
C GLN A 112 15.04 7.36 16.76
N ASP A 113 15.52 6.66 15.73
CA ASP A 113 15.06 6.78 14.34
C ASP A 113 13.62 6.30 14.18
N MET A 114 13.29 5.13 14.75
CA MET A 114 11.91 4.61 14.76
C MET A 114 10.95 5.60 15.43
N ARG A 115 11.33 6.16 16.58
CA ARG A 115 10.53 7.18 17.28
C ARG A 115 10.37 8.43 16.42
N GLY A 116 11.44 8.86 15.76
CA GLY A 116 11.42 10.00 14.84
C GLY A 116 10.53 9.77 13.63
N LEU A 117 10.54 8.56 13.05
CA LEU A 117 9.68 8.16 11.93
C LEU A 117 8.21 8.22 12.34
N LEU A 118 7.82 7.58 13.44
CA LEU A 118 6.46 7.59 13.96
C LEU A 118 6.01 9.04 14.27
N ALA A 119 6.84 9.83 14.97
CA ALA A 119 6.50 11.22 15.28
C ALA A 119 6.33 12.09 14.02
N ARG A 120 7.18 11.92 13.00
CA ARG A 120 7.06 12.64 11.73
C ARG A 120 5.83 12.22 10.96
N TYR A 121 5.52 10.92 10.93
CA TYR A 121 4.34 10.41 10.24
C TYR A 121 3.07 10.99 10.86
N ARG A 122 2.91 10.93 12.19
CA ARG A 122 1.73 11.45 12.91
C ARG A 122 1.52 12.96 12.78
N ASN A 123 2.54 13.71 12.37
CA ASN A 123 2.49 15.16 12.21
C ASN A 123 2.34 15.64 10.76
N LYS A 124 2.07 14.75 9.79
CA LYS A 124 1.74 15.17 8.42
C LYS A 124 0.43 15.95 8.38
N ASP A 125 0.27 16.77 7.34
CA ASP A 125 -0.97 17.51 7.09
C ASP A 125 -2.03 16.65 6.38
N THR A 126 -1.57 15.67 5.60
CA THR A 126 -2.41 14.75 4.83
C THR A 126 -1.89 13.32 4.90
N PHE A 127 -2.81 12.37 4.87
CA PHE A 127 -2.55 10.95 5.04
C PHE A 127 -3.22 10.15 3.92
N ASN A 128 -2.49 9.19 3.37
CA ASN A 128 -2.98 8.28 2.34
C ASN A 128 -3.05 6.85 2.92
N LEU A 129 -4.08 6.10 2.52
CA LEU A 129 -4.33 4.76 3.04
C LEU A 129 -3.16 3.82 2.76
N ASN A 130 -2.61 3.81 1.53
CA ASN A 130 -1.53 2.91 1.14
C ASN A 130 -0.25 3.16 1.95
N ASN A 131 0.09 4.44 2.17
CA ASN A 131 1.23 4.81 3.02
C ASN A 131 1.01 4.40 4.49
N THR A 132 -0.24 4.43 4.96
CA THR A 132 -0.59 4.04 6.33
C THR A 132 -0.56 2.54 6.50
N LEU A 133 -1.07 1.77 5.54
CA LEU A 133 -0.98 0.31 5.52
C LEU A 133 0.48 -0.16 5.43
N ALA A 134 1.31 0.50 4.63
CA ALA A 134 2.74 0.22 4.57
C ALA A 134 3.44 0.44 5.93
N LEU A 135 3.13 1.56 6.60
CA LEU A 135 3.63 1.83 7.94
C LEU A 135 3.12 0.78 8.95
N ILE A 136 1.84 0.42 8.90
CA ILE A 136 1.29 -0.63 9.77
C ILE A 136 2.02 -1.94 9.55
N GLY A 137 2.28 -2.35 8.30
CA GLY A 137 3.04 -3.56 8.00
C GLY A 137 4.46 -3.57 8.57
N GLU A 138 5.12 -2.41 8.60
CA GLU A 138 6.45 -2.25 9.22
C GLU A 138 6.40 -2.37 10.76
N PHE A 139 5.33 -1.87 11.38
CA PHE A 139 5.22 -1.74 12.84
C PHE A 139 4.28 -2.75 13.50
N GLU A 140 3.59 -3.62 12.75
CA GLU A 140 2.56 -4.54 13.28
C GLU A 140 3.09 -5.43 14.39
N GLY A 141 4.29 -6.00 14.21
CA GLY A 141 4.93 -6.82 15.23
C GLY A 141 5.20 -6.04 16.52
N PHE A 142 5.60 -4.77 16.40
CA PHE A 142 5.84 -3.92 17.56
C PHE A 142 4.53 -3.49 18.22
N ALA A 143 3.51 -3.12 17.45
CA ALA A 143 2.17 -2.81 17.93
C ALA A 143 1.57 -3.98 18.72
N LYS A 144 1.71 -5.22 18.22
CA LYS A 144 1.27 -6.44 18.93
C LYS A 144 2.04 -6.73 20.21
N SER A 145 3.26 -6.19 20.36
CA SER A 145 3.99 -6.28 21.63
C SER A 145 3.45 -5.32 22.68
N VAL A 146 2.83 -4.22 22.26
CA VAL A 146 2.17 -3.22 23.13
C VAL A 146 0.76 -3.70 23.49
N ASP A 147 -0.02 -4.11 22.50
CA ASP A 147 -1.35 -4.71 22.67
C ASP A 147 -1.48 -5.97 21.78
N PRO A 148 -1.37 -7.18 22.35
CA PRO A 148 -1.51 -8.42 21.59
C PRO A 148 -2.88 -8.62 20.94
N ALA A 149 -3.91 -7.93 21.39
CA ALA A 149 -5.28 -8.04 20.87
C ALA A 149 -5.59 -7.01 19.77
N VAL A 150 -4.66 -6.11 19.45
CA VAL A 150 -4.88 -5.07 18.43
C VAL A 150 -5.18 -5.69 17.07
N ASP A 151 -6.31 -5.32 16.48
CA ASP A 151 -6.67 -5.69 15.12
C ASP A 151 -6.18 -4.61 14.15
N LEU A 152 -5.13 -4.94 13.40
CA LEU A 152 -4.51 -4.10 12.36
C LEU A 152 -4.66 -4.74 10.98
N SER A 153 -5.61 -5.67 10.81
CA SER A 153 -5.85 -6.29 9.52
C SER A 153 -6.23 -5.24 8.47
N VAL A 154 -5.83 -5.49 7.21
CA VAL A 154 -6.12 -4.58 6.09
C VAL A 154 -7.62 -4.26 6.01
N ALA A 155 -8.48 -5.27 6.17
CA ALA A 155 -9.93 -5.08 6.15
C ALA A 155 -10.41 -4.11 7.24
N THR A 156 -9.94 -4.28 8.49
CA THR A 156 -10.32 -3.42 9.61
C THR A 156 -9.80 -1.99 9.44
N VAL A 157 -8.56 -1.82 8.97
CA VAL A 157 -7.96 -0.52 8.70
C VAL A 157 -8.68 0.21 7.58
N THR A 158 -8.94 -0.46 6.45
CA THR A 158 -9.65 0.13 5.30
C THR A 158 -11.07 0.53 5.68
N ALA A 159 -11.80 -0.30 6.43
CA ALA A 159 -13.15 0.04 6.88
C ALA A 159 -13.18 1.25 7.82
N ALA A 160 -12.24 1.33 8.77
CA ALA A 160 -12.10 2.48 9.65
C ALA A 160 -11.72 3.75 8.88
N TRP A 161 -10.86 3.62 7.88
CA TRP A 161 -10.45 4.71 7.00
C TRP A 161 -11.62 5.27 6.20
N ALA A 162 -12.42 4.40 5.58
CA ALA A 162 -13.61 4.80 4.81
C ALA A 162 -14.57 5.61 5.67
N LYS A 163 -14.82 5.16 6.91
CA LYS A 163 -15.65 5.86 7.89
C LYS A 163 -15.07 7.22 8.27
N ALA A 164 -13.76 7.31 8.50
CA ALA A 164 -13.09 8.55 8.84
C ALA A 164 -13.12 9.57 7.69
N ALA A 165 -13.06 9.10 6.44
CA ALA A 165 -13.18 9.91 5.24
C ALA A 165 -14.60 10.39 4.93
N GLY A 166 -15.58 10.11 5.80
CA GLY A 166 -16.99 10.44 5.59
C GLY A 166 -17.74 9.49 4.66
N GLY A 167 -17.15 8.34 4.30
CA GLY A 167 -17.85 7.24 3.65
C GLY A 167 -18.87 6.62 4.61
N ALA A 168 -20.15 6.62 4.22
CA ALA A 168 -21.20 5.95 4.98
C ALA A 168 -20.93 4.42 5.05
N PRO A 169 -21.28 3.76 6.18
CA PRO A 169 -21.15 2.31 6.34
C PRO A 169 -22.06 1.51 5.39
#